data_AF-A0A524GGH5-F1
#
_entry.id   AF-A0A524GGH5-F1
#
_cell.length_a   1.000
_cell.length_b   1.000
_cell.length_c   1.000
_cell.angle_alpha   90.00
_cell.angle_beta   90.00
_cell.angle_gamma   90.00
#
_symmetry.space_group_name_H-M   'P 1'
#
loop_
_entity.id
_entity.type
_entity.pdbx_description
1 polymer ?
#
loop_
_entity_poly.entity_id
_entity_poly.type
_entity_poly.pdbx_seq_one_letter_code
_entity_poly.pdbx_strand_id
1 'polypeptide(L)'
;DRVVVDEQSALFQPGVTRNAALYCGWYSLATYIDAFNWQKGAVGYHIASSECSTLKKEGSQVWCKRMLENGAAATIGPVGEPYVDAFPPPDLFFAFLLGGKNLVESYFFSLPHLSWKMVLIGDPLYTPFADRRVR
;
A
#
# COMPACT_ATOMS: atom_id res chain seq x y z
N ASP A 1 -5.63 -18.80 -1.53
CA ASP A 1 -5.06 -17.62 -2.21
C ASP A 1 -3.64 -17.88 -2.67
N ARG A 2 -3.26 -17.30 -3.82
CA ARG A 2 -1.93 -17.48 -4.42
C ARG A 2 -1.06 -16.28 -4.05
N VAL A 3 0.04 -16.53 -3.34
CA VAL A 3 1.11 -15.55 -3.12
C VAL A 3 2.12 -15.67 -4.25
N VAL A 4 2.57 -14.53 -4.78
CA VAL A 4 3.65 -14.46 -5.77
C VAL A 4 4.76 -13.62 -5.17
N VAL A 5 5.94 -14.21 -5.04
CA VAL A 5 7.17 -13.52 -4.67
C VAL A 5 8.00 -13.36 -5.92
N ASP A 6 8.48 -12.15 -6.19
CA ASP A 6 9.39 -11.85 -7.29
C ASP A 6 10.73 -11.43 -6.70
N GLU A 7 11.75 -12.25 -6.93
CA GLU A 7 13.12 -12.04 -6.46
C GLU A 7 14.02 -11.44 -7.56
N GLN A 8 13.44 -11.06 -8.70
CA GLN A 8 14.18 -10.41 -9.78
C GLN A 8 14.57 -8.98 -9.40
N SER A 9 15.64 -8.49 -10.01
CA SER A 9 16.08 -7.10 -9.82
C SER A 9 15.13 -6.08 -10.42
N ALA A 10 14.34 -6.48 -11.42
CA ALA A 10 13.34 -5.63 -12.05
C ALA A 10 12.05 -5.67 -11.24
N LEU A 11 11.34 -4.53 -11.18
CA LEU A 11 9.97 -4.51 -10.70
C LEU A 11 9.06 -5.34 -11.61
N PHE A 12 7.90 -5.74 -11.08
CA PHE A 12 6.85 -6.34 -11.91
C PHE A 12 6.57 -5.44 -13.11
N GLN A 13 6.73 -6.01 -14.30
CA GLN A 13 6.51 -5.30 -15.55
C GLN A 13 5.02 -5.16 -15.85
N PRO A 14 4.62 -4.13 -16.63
CA PRO A 14 3.23 -3.93 -17.02
C PRO A 14 2.57 -5.23 -17.51
N GLY A 15 1.41 -5.54 -16.95
CA GLY A 15 0.74 -6.81 -17.20
C GLY A 15 -0.63 -6.88 -16.55
N VAL A 16 -1.65 -6.53 -17.33
CA VAL A 16 -3.06 -6.39 -16.89
C VAL A 16 -3.68 -7.71 -16.41
N THR A 17 -3.01 -8.84 -16.61
CA THR A 17 -3.50 -10.17 -16.21
C THR A 17 -3.23 -10.52 -14.75
N ARG A 18 -2.45 -9.71 -14.02
CA ARG A 18 -2.15 -9.96 -12.61
C ARG A 18 -3.14 -9.26 -11.70
N ASN A 19 -4.07 -10.02 -11.14
CA ASN A 19 -5.03 -9.51 -10.16
C ASN A 19 -4.38 -9.40 -8.77
N ALA A 20 -4.34 -8.20 -8.19
CA ALA A 20 -3.75 -7.96 -6.88
C ALA A 20 -4.81 -7.58 -5.84
N ALA A 21 -4.89 -8.35 -4.75
CA ALA A 21 -5.63 -7.98 -3.55
C ALA A 21 -4.73 -7.28 -2.53
N LEU A 22 -3.46 -7.67 -2.44
CA LEU A 22 -2.42 -7.03 -1.64
C LEU A 22 -1.17 -6.90 -2.51
N TYR A 23 -0.48 -5.77 -2.40
CA TYR A 23 0.81 -5.52 -3.07
C TYR A 23 1.79 -4.90 -2.08
N CYS A 24 3.05 -5.35 -2.13
CA CYS A 24 4.17 -4.79 -1.39
C CYS A 24 5.38 -4.67 -2.32
N GLY A 25 6.00 -3.51 -2.39
CA GLY A 25 7.23 -3.28 -3.15
C GLY A 25 8.01 -2.07 -2.68
N TRP A 26 9.10 -1.75 -3.38
CA TRP A 26 9.99 -0.62 -3.09
C TRP A 26 10.61 -0.05 -4.38
N TYR A 27 11.34 1.07 -4.28
CA TYR A 27 12.09 1.74 -5.37
C TYR A 27 11.24 2.46 -6.43
N SER A 28 11.79 2.70 -7.63
CA SER A 28 11.16 3.43 -8.75
C SER A 28 10.48 4.73 -8.32
N LEU A 29 11.24 5.59 -7.63
CA LEU A 29 10.75 6.83 -7.03
C LEU A 29 9.94 7.65 -8.04
N ALA A 30 8.73 8.05 -7.64
CA ALA A 30 7.79 8.82 -8.46
C ALA A 30 7.48 8.24 -9.87
N THR A 31 7.78 6.96 -10.08
CA THR A 31 7.67 6.27 -11.37
C THR A 31 6.84 5.00 -11.17
N TYR A 32 5.53 5.18 -11.04
CA TYR A 32 4.58 4.07 -10.95
C TYR A 32 4.61 3.17 -12.20
N ILE A 33 4.60 1.86 -11.96
CA ILE A 33 4.48 0.84 -13.00
C ILE A 33 3.13 0.15 -12.85
N ASP A 34 2.32 0.17 -13.91
CA ASP A 34 0.98 -0.41 -13.90
C ASP A 34 1.01 -1.94 -14.11
N ALA A 35 1.54 -2.62 -13.09
CA ALA A 35 1.84 -4.05 -13.14
C ALA A 35 0.67 -4.96 -12.79
N PHE A 36 -0.42 -4.40 -12.23
CA PHE A 36 -1.51 -5.16 -11.65
C PHE A 36 -2.88 -4.58 -12.00
N ASN A 37 -3.86 -5.46 -12.13
CA ASN A 37 -5.28 -5.13 -12.04
C ASN A 37 -5.73 -5.18 -10.58
N TRP A 38 -6.01 -4.02 -9.99
CA TRP A 38 -6.39 -3.91 -8.58
C TRP A 38 -7.77 -4.53 -8.34
N GLN A 39 -7.82 -5.55 -7.48
CA GLN A 39 -9.09 -6.14 -7.08
C GLN A 39 -9.88 -5.17 -6.22
N LYS A 40 -11.21 -5.28 -6.24
CA LYS A 40 -12.07 -4.46 -5.38
C LYS A 40 -11.63 -4.65 -3.92
N GLY A 41 -11.27 -3.54 -3.29
CA GLY A 41 -10.81 -3.56 -1.90
C GLY A 41 -9.32 -3.82 -1.71
N ALA A 42 -8.52 -3.81 -2.78
CA ALA A 42 -7.11 -4.08 -2.68
C ALA A 42 -6.34 -3.02 -1.88
N VAL A 43 -5.25 -3.42 -1.24
CA VAL A 43 -4.35 -2.52 -0.49
C VAL A 43 -2.97 -2.52 -1.14
N GLY A 44 -2.51 -1.33 -1.51
CA GLY A 44 -1.17 -1.11 -2.05
C GLY A 44 -0.19 -0.67 -0.96
N TYR A 45 1.04 -1.14 -1.05
CA TYR A 45 2.16 -0.71 -0.21
C TYR A 45 3.39 -0.57 -1.09
N HIS A 46 3.98 0.62 -1.13
CA HIS A 46 5.20 0.86 -1.90
C HIS A 46 6.16 1.81 -1.18
N ILE A 47 7.39 1.36 -0.94
CA ILE A 47 8.41 2.17 -0.29
C ILE A 47 9.10 3.06 -1.33
N ALA A 48 8.72 4.33 -1.33
CA ALA A 48 9.40 5.40 -2.05
C ALA A 48 9.16 6.74 -1.31
N SER A 49 10.11 7.65 -1.39
CA SER A 49 10.08 8.92 -0.65
C SER A 49 9.07 9.92 -1.22
N SER A 50 8.49 10.77 -0.36
CA SER A 50 7.58 11.87 -0.74
C SER A 50 6.34 11.49 -1.59
N GLU A 51 5.95 10.22 -1.63
CA GLU A 51 4.89 9.70 -2.51
C GLU A 51 3.49 10.29 -2.23
N CYS A 52 3.23 10.75 -1.01
CA CYS A 52 1.97 11.41 -0.63
C CYS A 52 2.02 12.95 -0.75
N SER A 53 3.16 13.54 -1.13
CA SER A 53 3.30 15.00 -1.22
C SER A 53 2.60 15.62 -2.45
N THR A 54 2.32 14.81 -3.48
CA THR A 54 1.79 15.29 -4.78
C THR A 54 0.49 14.61 -5.20
N LEU A 55 -0.27 14.03 -4.27
CA LEU A 55 -1.52 13.30 -4.56
C LEU A 55 -2.50 14.11 -5.43
N LYS A 56 -2.62 15.41 -5.16
CA LYS A 56 -3.53 16.32 -5.87
C LYS A 56 -2.90 16.99 -7.10
N LYS A 57 -1.60 16.80 -7.35
CA LYS A 57 -0.90 17.39 -8.49
C LYS A 57 -1.29 16.64 -9.77
N GLU A 58 -1.75 17.37 -10.77
CA GLU A 58 -2.06 16.83 -12.08
C GLU A 58 -0.80 16.21 -12.72
N GLY A 59 -0.98 15.07 -13.41
CA GLY A 59 0.09 14.35 -14.09
C GLY A 59 1.11 13.65 -13.17
N SER A 60 1.04 13.80 -11.84
CA SER A 60 1.97 13.11 -10.93
C SER A 60 1.91 11.59 -11.08
N GLN A 61 3.08 10.94 -11.14
CA GLN A 61 3.23 9.49 -11.32
C GLN A 61 3.70 8.78 -10.05
N VAL A 62 3.58 9.41 -8.88
CA VAL A 62 3.84 8.77 -7.59
C VAL A 62 2.92 7.57 -7.37
N TRP A 63 3.48 6.49 -6.86
CA TRP A 63 2.84 5.23 -6.52
C TRP A 63 1.57 5.44 -5.69
N CYS A 64 1.63 6.23 -4.61
CA CYS A 64 0.45 6.41 -3.75
C CYS A 64 -0.74 6.98 -4.53
N LYS A 65 -0.51 7.96 -5.40
CA LYS A 65 -1.55 8.54 -6.26
C LYS A 65 -2.04 7.54 -7.29
N ARG A 66 -1.13 6.95 -8.05
CA ARG A 66 -1.46 6.11 -9.21
C ARG A 66 -2.09 4.78 -8.80
N MET A 67 -1.68 4.18 -7.68
CA MET A 67 -2.36 3.01 -7.12
C MET A 67 -3.83 3.32 -6.79
N LEU A 68 -4.09 4.45 -6.13
CA LEU A 68 -5.46 4.87 -5.79
C LEU A 68 -6.29 5.18 -7.05
N GLU A 69 -5.72 5.91 -8.01
CA GLU A 69 -6.38 6.23 -9.29
C GLU A 69 -6.67 4.97 -10.13
N ASN A 70 -5.82 3.94 -10.02
CA ASN A 70 -5.97 2.68 -10.75
C ASN A 70 -6.78 1.61 -9.99
N GLY A 71 -7.34 1.93 -8.81
CA GLY A 71 -8.35 1.10 -8.15
C GLY A 71 -7.96 0.45 -6.82
N ALA A 72 -6.76 0.71 -6.30
CA ALA A 72 -6.45 0.35 -4.92
C ALA A 72 -7.38 1.10 -3.96
N ALA A 73 -7.95 0.39 -2.99
CA ALA A 73 -8.85 0.99 -2.00
C ALA A 73 -8.10 1.75 -0.90
N ALA A 74 -6.85 1.36 -0.63
CA ALA A 74 -6.02 1.99 0.37
C ALA A 74 -4.53 1.89 0.03
N THR A 75 -3.77 2.84 0.57
CA THR A 75 -2.30 2.81 0.58
C THR A 75 -1.78 3.56 1.80
N ILE A 76 -0.53 3.31 2.15
CA ILE A 76 0.23 4.16 3.05
C ILE A 76 1.37 4.81 2.27
N GLY A 77 1.83 5.97 2.73
CA GLY A 77 3.01 6.57 2.13
C GLY A 77 3.44 7.87 2.79
N PRO A 78 4.65 8.34 2.46
CA PRO A 78 5.25 9.47 3.13
C PRO A 78 4.88 10.81 2.50
N VAL A 79 4.63 11.84 3.31
CA VAL A 79 4.42 13.24 2.87
C VAL A 79 5.71 14.04 2.72
N GLY A 80 6.86 13.42 2.96
CA GLY A 80 8.20 13.98 2.79
C GLY A 80 9.23 12.85 2.74
N GLU A 81 10.49 13.11 3.13
CA GLU A 81 11.50 12.05 3.31
C GLU A 81 11.27 11.34 4.66
N PRO A 82 10.95 10.03 4.66
CA PRO A 82 10.64 9.32 5.90
C PRO A 82 11.82 8.51 6.46
N TYR A 83 12.85 8.21 5.65
CA TYR A 83 13.72 7.03 5.81
C TYR A 83 12.94 5.71 5.75
N VAL A 84 13.63 4.60 5.45
CA VAL A 84 12.98 3.29 5.25
C VAL A 84 12.35 2.76 6.54
N ASP A 85 12.94 3.07 7.69
CA ASP A 85 12.53 2.61 9.03
C ASP A 85 11.26 3.26 9.55
N ALA A 86 10.79 4.36 8.95
CA ALA A 86 9.51 4.97 9.29
C ALA A 86 8.31 4.25 8.68
N PHE A 87 8.50 3.45 7.63
CA PHE A 87 7.40 2.66 7.08
C PHE A 87 7.04 1.51 8.05
N PRO A 88 5.73 1.22 8.23
CA PRO A 88 5.30 0.00 8.91
C PRO A 88 5.96 -1.25 8.32
N PRO A 89 6.59 -2.12 9.13
CA PRO A 89 7.09 -3.39 8.64
C PRO A 89 5.98 -4.14 7.89
N PRO A 90 6.17 -4.48 6.60
CA PRO A 90 5.08 -5.02 5.77
C PRO A 90 4.48 -6.30 6.33
N ASP A 91 5.32 -7.17 6.89
CA ASP A 91 4.92 -8.41 7.53
C ASP A 91 3.97 -8.16 8.70
N LEU A 92 4.25 -7.17 9.57
CA LEU A 92 3.36 -6.79 10.66
C LEU A 92 2.08 -6.13 10.16
N PHE A 93 2.19 -5.15 9.25
CA PHE A 93 1.03 -4.44 8.72
C PHE A 93 0.03 -5.39 8.07
N PHE A 94 0.51 -6.26 7.18
CA PHE A 94 -0.35 -7.24 6.51
C PHE A 94 -0.80 -8.35 7.45
N ALA A 95 -0.01 -8.77 8.45
CA ALA A 95 -0.46 -9.73 9.45
C ALA A 95 -1.67 -9.22 10.24
N PHE A 96 -1.67 -7.96 10.68
CA PHE A 96 -2.83 -7.38 11.37
C PHE A 96 -4.06 -7.29 10.46
N LEU A 97 -3.88 -6.82 9.22
CA LEU A 97 -4.98 -6.66 8.27
C LEU A 97 -5.60 -8.01 7.91
N LEU A 98 -4.78 -9.02 7.58
CA LEU A 98 -5.21 -10.39 7.30
C LEU A 98 -5.79 -11.07 8.55
N GLY A 99 -5.36 -10.67 9.74
CA GLY A 99 -5.95 -11.09 11.02
C GLY A 99 -7.32 -10.48 11.33
N GLY A 100 -7.90 -9.69 10.41
CA GLY A 100 -9.24 -9.14 10.52
C GLY A 100 -9.33 -7.83 11.30
N LYS A 101 -8.19 -7.21 11.63
CA LYS A 101 -8.17 -5.82 12.14
C LYS A 101 -8.64 -4.87 11.04
N ASN A 102 -9.16 -3.72 11.45
CA ASN A 102 -9.47 -2.67 10.49
C ASN A 102 -8.17 -2.00 10.00
N LEU A 103 -8.29 -1.21 8.92
CA LEU A 103 -7.15 -0.58 8.27
C LEU A 103 -6.39 0.37 9.22
N VAL A 104 -7.10 1.15 10.04
CA VAL A 104 -6.44 2.10 10.96
C VAL A 104 -5.74 1.38 12.11
N GLU A 105 -6.34 0.34 12.68
CA GLU A 105 -5.71 -0.52 13.70
C GLU A 105 -4.45 -1.17 13.15
N SER A 106 -4.54 -1.75 11.94
CA SER A 106 -3.42 -2.41 11.27
C SER A 106 -2.26 -1.44 11.05
N TYR A 107 -2.56 -0.22 10.62
CA TYR A 107 -1.58 0.85 10.45
C TYR A 107 -0.94 1.27 11.78
N PHE A 108 -1.72 1.66 12.79
CA PHE A 108 -1.18 2.18 14.05
C PHE A 108 -0.45 1.12 14.89
N PHE A 109 -0.85 -0.16 14.84
CA PHE A 109 -0.14 -1.23 15.53
C PHE A 109 1.19 -1.60 14.88
N SER A 110 1.36 -1.31 13.59
CA SER A 110 2.60 -1.57 12.86
C SER A 110 3.46 -0.32 12.68
N LEU A 111 2.96 0.88 12.99
CA LEU A 111 3.65 2.15 12.76
C LEU A 111 4.83 2.33 13.72
N PRO A 112 6.09 2.45 13.23
CA PRO A 112 7.25 2.61 14.10
C PRO A 112 7.30 3.97 14.80
N HIS A 113 6.80 5.01 14.12
CA HIS A 113 6.88 6.39 14.59
C HIS A 113 5.55 7.13 14.38
N LEU A 114 4.95 7.58 15.47
CA LEU A 114 3.77 8.44 15.42
C LEU A 114 4.16 9.87 15.04
N SER A 115 3.34 10.51 14.21
CA SER A 115 3.54 11.91 13.77
C SER A 115 4.82 12.17 12.95
N TRP A 116 5.45 11.13 12.40
CA TRP A 116 6.63 11.27 11.55
C TRP A 116 6.35 10.87 10.10
N LYS A 117 6.14 11.88 9.25
CA LYS A 117 6.15 11.84 7.77
C LYS A 117 5.31 10.78 7.06
N MET A 118 4.61 9.88 7.74
CA MET A 118 3.78 8.82 7.17
C MET A 118 2.30 9.17 7.29
N VAL A 119 1.52 8.82 6.26
CA VAL A 119 0.06 8.92 6.26
C VAL A 119 -0.58 7.63 5.76
N LEU A 120 -1.74 7.33 6.32
CA LEU A 120 -2.66 6.32 5.81
C LEU A 120 -3.71 6.99 4.91
N ILE A 121 -3.98 6.40 3.76
CA ILE A 121 -5.05 6.82 2.84
C ILE A 121 -5.99 5.63 2.62
N GLY A 122 -7.26 5.80 2.95
CA GLY A 122 -8.31 4.78 2.85
C GLY A 122 -9.40 5.01 3.89
N ASP A 123 -10.44 4.17 3.89
CA ASP A 123 -11.45 4.16 4.95
C ASP A 123 -10.85 3.55 6.23
N PRO A 124 -10.76 4.29 7.35
CA PRO A 124 -10.20 3.78 8.61
C PRO A 124 -10.87 2.50 9.11
N LEU A 125 -12.17 2.34 8.89
CA LEU A 125 -12.96 1.19 9.35
C LEU A 125 -12.96 0.03 8.35
N TYR A 126 -12.19 0.15 7.27
CA TYR A 126 -12.10 -0.88 6.25
C TYR A 126 -11.58 -2.21 6.82
N THR A 127 -12.36 -3.28 6.66
CA THR A 127 -12.13 -4.61 7.25
C THR A 127 -12.24 -5.72 6.19
N PRO A 128 -11.32 -5.77 5.21
CA PRO A 128 -11.39 -6.70 4.08
C PRO A 128 -11.42 -8.18 4.47
N PHE A 129 -10.73 -8.53 5.56
CA PHE A 129 -10.49 -9.92 5.96
C PHE A 129 -11.13 -10.28 7.31
N ALA A 130 -12.01 -9.43 7.86
CA ALA A 130 -12.73 -9.76 9.07
C ALA A 130 -13.78 -10.84 8.80
N ASP A 131 -13.85 -11.89 9.64
CA ASP A 131 -14.93 -12.87 9.54
C ASP A 131 -16.25 -12.23 10.01
N ARG A 132 -17.16 -12.01 9.05
CA ARG A 132 -18.48 -11.41 9.31
C ARG A 132 -19.44 -12.36 10.03
N ARG A 133 -19.09 -13.64 10.19
CA ARG A 133 -19.92 -14.64 10.90
C ARG A 133 -19.72 -14.62 12.42
N VAL A 134 -18.68 -13.93 12.90
CA VAL A 134 -18.31 -13.86 14.32
C VAL A 134 -18.65 -12.48 14.92
N ARG A 135 -19.29 -11.58 14.15
CA ARG A 135 -19.74 -10.26 14.61
C ARG A 135 -21.24 -10.19 14.80
#